data_AF-A0A956TCX4-F1
#
_entry.id   AF-A0A956TCX4-F1
#
_cell.length_a   1.000
_cell.length_b   1.000
_cell.length_c   1.000
_cell.angle_alpha   90.00
_cell.angle_beta   90.00
_cell.angle_gamma   90.00
#
_symmetry.space_group_name_H-M   'P 1'
#
loop_
_entity.id
_entity.type
_entity.pdbx_description
1 polymer ?
#
loop_
_entity_poly.entity_id
_entity_poly.type
_entity_poly.pdbx_seq_one_letter_code
_entity_poly.pdbx_strand_id
1 'polypeptide(L)'
;MSGPFHLFGPAHLGALALTAMGCYLAFRASRGARAETVQGVTGLVLFMFVALIYGERVWSGFQPALDLPFQVCDVVFFLCLISFWRSPDWSLDLLYFWGLAGTVQALLTPDIPRGFPSREFCLFFLGHGLIILGGTVILTRRGYQARASGLWRAWLALVGYTLLVGCLDLTTGWNYGYLMR
;
A
#
# COMPACT_ATOMS: atom_id res chain seq x y z
N MET A 1 5.47 25.74 9.98
CA MET A 1 5.00 24.65 10.86
C MET A 1 3.77 24.03 10.19
N SER A 2 3.75 22.71 9.98
CA SER A 2 2.54 22.05 9.48
C SER A 2 1.47 22.00 10.58
N GLY A 3 0.24 22.35 10.24
CA GLY A 3 -0.90 22.26 11.15
C GLY A 3 -1.40 20.81 11.32
N PRO A 4 -2.42 20.60 12.18
CA PRO A 4 -3.06 19.29 12.30
C PRO A 4 -3.66 18.84 10.97
N PHE A 5 -3.80 17.53 10.77
CA PHE A 5 -4.48 17.00 9.60
C PHE A 5 -5.98 17.33 9.66
N HIS A 6 -6.54 17.75 8.52
CA HIS A 6 -7.97 18.04 8.37
C HIS A 6 -8.60 17.05 7.39
N LEU A 7 -9.45 16.17 7.92
CA LEU A 7 -10.18 15.19 7.12
C LEU A 7 -11.09 15.91 6.11
N PHE A 8 -10.95 15.51 4.85
CA PHE A 8 -11.62 16.11 3.67
C PHE A 8 -11.34 17.62 3.46
N GLY A 9 -10.25 18.14 4.04
CA GLY A 9 -9.73 19.47 3.69
C GLY A 9 -9.12 19.51 2.28
N PRO A 10 -8.77 20.70 1.77
CA PRO A 10 -8.26 20.87 0.39
C PRO A 10 -7.04 20.01 0.07
N ALA A 11 -6.09 19.89 1.01
CA ALA A 11 -4.91 19.04 0.82
C ALA A 11 -5.27 17.55 0.75
N HIS A 12 -6.20 17.09 1.58
CA HIS A 12 -6.67 15.71 1.56
C HIS A 12 -7.36 15.38 0.22
N LEU A 13 -8.33 16.22 -0.18
CA LEU A 13 -9.04 16.05 -1.45
C LEU A 13 -8.09 16.13 -2.65
N GLY A 14 -7.09 17.02 -2.61
CA GLY A 14 -6.04 17.09 -3.61
C GLY A 14 -5.24 15.80 -3.73
N ALA A 15 -4.82 15.22 -2.59
CA ALA A 15 -4.12 13.93 -2.58
C ALA A 15 -4.98 12.80 -3.17
N LEU A 16 -6.25 12.70 -2.76
CA LEU A 16 -7.19 11.71 -3.31
C LEU A 16 -7.39 11.88 -4.82
N ALA A 17 -7.57 13.12 -5.29
CA ALA A 17 -7.74 13.43 -6.71
C ALA A 17 -6.50 13.06 -7.53
N LEU A 18 -5.30 13.34 -7.01
CA LEU A 18 -4.04 12.98 -7.66
C LEU A 18 -3.87 11.46 -7.74
N THR A 19 -4.17 10.72 -6.67
CA THR A 19 -4.14 9.26 -6.68
C THR A 19 -5.14 8.70 -7.69
N ALA A 20 -6.38 9.18 -7.69
CA ALA A 20 -7.41 8.74 -8.62
C ALA A 20 -7.05 9.03 -10.08
N MET A 21 -6.52 10.24 -10.36
CA MET A 21 -6.03 10.64 -11.68
C MET A 21 -4.89 9.74 -12.13
N GLY A 22 -3.89 9.50 -11.28
CA GLY A 22 -2.77 8.60 -11.56
C GLY A 22 -3.25 7.19 -11.90
N CYS A 23 -4.18 6.64 -11.12
CA CYS A 23 -4.76 5.31 -11.37
C CYS A 23 -5.55 5.26 -12.67
N TYR A 24 -6.34 6.29 -12.99
CA TYR A 24 -7.07 6.37 -14.26
C TYR A 24 -6.13 6.39 -15.47
N LEU A 25 -5.09 7.21 -15.43
CA LEU A 25 -4.09 7.30 -16.49
C LEU A 25 -3.32 5.98 -16.64
N ALA A 26 -2.92 5.36 -15.53
CA ALA A 26 -2.26 4.07 -15.52
C ALA A 26 -3.16 2.97 -16.10
N PHE A 27 -4.43 2.90 -15.69
CA PHE A 27 -5.41 1.97 -16.24
C PHE A 27 -5.52 2.08 -17.76
N ARG A 28 -5.67 3.31 -18.28
CA ARG A 28 -5.75 3.57 -19.72
C ARG A 28 -4.47 3.12 -20.44
N ALA A 29 -3.31 3.47 -19.90
CA ALA A 29 -2.03 3.18 -20.51
C ALA A 29 -1.65 1.68 -20.45
N SER A 30 -2.05 0.98 -19.39
CA SER A 30 -1.88 -0.47 -19.20
C SER A 30 -2.70 -1.33 -20.18
N ARG A 31 -3.69 -0.74 -20.87
CA ARG A 31 -4.49 -1.40 -21.92
C ARG A 31 -4.05 -1.05 -23.35
N GLY A 32 -3.06 -0.18 -23.51
CA GLY A 32 -2.62 0.31 -24.81
C GLY A 32 -1.18 -0.09 -25.14
N ALA A 33 -0.61 0.57 -26.15
CA ALA A 33 0.75 0.31 -26.63
C ALA A 33 1.86 0.57 -25.58
N ARG A 34 1.57 1.34 -24.52
CA ARG A 34 2.53 1.69 -23.46
C ARG A 34 2.48 0.73 -22.26
N ALA A 35 1.76 -0.38 -22.37
CA ALA A 35 1.47 -1.23 -21.23
C ALA A 35 2.73 -1.79 -20.53
N GLU A 36 3.75 -2.20 -21.28
CA GLU A 36 5.02 -2.69 -20.74
C GLU A 36 5.83 -1.57 -20.08
N THR A 37 5.89 -0.40 -20.71
CA THR A 37 6.56 0.79 -20.16
C THR A 37 5.93 1.20 -18.83
N VAL A 38 4.60 1.26 -18.75
CA VAL A 38 3.87 1.62 -17.53
C VAL A 38 4.12 0.59 -16.44
N GLN A 39 4.11 -0.69 -16.78
CA GLN A 39 4.43 -1.76 -15.82
C GLN A 39 5.86 -1.61 -15.28
N GLY A 40 6.85 -1.42 -16.15
CA GLY A 40 8.25 -1.27 -15.77
C GLY A 40 8.50 -0.01 -14.93
N VAL A 41 7.98 1.14 -15.36
CA VAL A 41 8.12 2.41 -14.63
C VAL A 41 7.44 2.34 -13.27
N THR A 42 6.21 1.81 -13.19
CA THR A 42 5.49 1.70 -11.91
C THR A 42 6.23 0.77 -10.95
N GLY A 43 6.71 -0.37 -11.44
CA GLY A 43 7.53 -1.30 -10.66
C GLY A 43 8.82 -0.67 -10.17
N LEU A 44 9.52 0.08 -11.02
CA LEU A 44 10.74 0.80 -10.67
C LEU A 44 10.48 1.88 -9.61
N VAL A 45 9.44 2.70 -9.79
CA VAL A 45 9.08 3.76 -8.82
C VAL A 45 8.73 3.16 -7.47
N LEU A 46 7.94 2.08 -7.44
CA LEU A 46 7.62 1.36 -6.20
C LEU A 46 8.87 0.79 -5.54
N PHE A 47 9.75 0.15 -6.31
CA PHE A 47 11.00 -0.40 -5.80
C PHE A 47 11.88 0.71 -5.19
N MET A 48 12.06 1.82 -5.90
CA MET A 48 12.83 2.97 -5.42
C MET A 48 12.21 3.58 -4.17
N PHE A 49 10.89 3.70 -4.10
CA PHE A 49 10.20 4.20 -2.91
C PHE A 49 10.48 3.32 -1.69
N VAL A 50 10.32 2.00 -1.81
CA VAL A 50 10.61 1.06 -0.72
C VAL A 50 12.10 1.09 -0.35
N ALA A 51 13.00 1.08 -1.33
CA ALA A 51 14.44 1.12 -1.10
C ALA A 51 14.88 2.40 -0.37
N LEU A 52 14.31 3.55 -0.72
CA LEU A 52 14.61 4.81 -0.05
C LEU A 52 14.10 4.83 1.39
N ILE A 53 12.87 4.37 1.64
CA ILE A 53 12.28 4.36 2.98
C ILE A 53 13.03 3.40 3.90
N TYR A 54 13.30 2.17 3.47
CA TYR A 54 14.05 1.21 4.28
C TYR A 54 15.53 1.59 4.40
N GLY A 55 16.12 2.19 3.36
CA GLY A 55 17.47 2.73 3.42
C GLY A 55 17.59 3.86 4.46
N GLU A 56 16.61 4.77 4.51
CA GLU A 56 16.54 5.81 5.53
C GLU A 56 16.41 5.20 6.93
N ARG A 57 15.50 4.23 7.14
CA ARG A 57 15.31 3.55 8.44
C ARG A 57 16.61 2.92 8.95
N VAL A 58 17.34 2.24 8.07
CA VAL A 58 18.64 1.63 8.42
C VAL A 58 19.66 2.72 8.77
N TRP A 59 19.74 3.78 7.96
CA TRP A 59 20.67 4.89 8.19
C TRP A 59 20.37 5.66 9.48
N SER A 60 19.10 5.82 9.86
CA SER A 60 18.66 6.54 11.05
C SER A 60 18.71 5.72 12.34
N GLY A 61 19.14 4.45 12.28
CA GLY A 61 19.16 3.53 13.41
C GLY A 61 17.88 2.71 13.52
N PHE A 62 17.81 1.65 12.72
CA PHE A 62 16.68 0.73 12.60
C PHE A 62 16.16 0.25 13.96
N GLN A 63 14.87 0.44 14.21
CA GLN A 63 14.17 0.01 15.42
C GLN A 63 13.19 -1.12 15.07
N PRO A 64 13.48 -2.37 15.45
CA PRO A 64 12.63 -3.51 15.10
C PRO A 64 11.15 -3.38 15.50
N ALA A 65 10.84 -2.61 16.54
CA ALA A 65 9.46 -2.37 16.99
C ALA A 65 8.65 -1.44 16.07
N LEU A 66 9.32 -0.67 15.22
CA LEU A 66 8.71 0.33 14.34
C LEU A 66 8.96 0.03 12.85
N ASP A 67 10.13 -0.52 12.54
CA ASP A 67 10.67 -0.53 11.19
C ASP A 67 10.57 -1.86 10.46
N LEU A 68 10.26 -2.96 11.15
CA LEU A 68 9.97 -4.24 10.50
C LEU A 68 8.69 -4.13 9.64
N PRO A 69 8.63 -4.86 8.51
CA PRO A 69 7.56 -4.77 7.52
C PRO A 69 6.29 -5.50 7.94
N PHE A 70 5.92 -5.41 9.23
CA PHE A 70 4.78 -6.10 9.79
C PHE A 70 3.52 -5.25 9.82
N GLN A 71 3.54 -4.01 9.35
CA GLN A 71 2.30 -3.30 9.04
C GLN A 71 1.66 -3.88 7.78
N VAL A 72 0.33 -3.93 7.71
CA VAL A 72 -0.38 -4.51 6.56
C VAL A 72 0.02 -3.83 5.24
N CYS A 73 0.20 -2.51 5.26
CA CYS A 73 0.61 -1.76 4.08
C CYS A 73 2.02 -2.13 3.60
N ASP A 74 2.97 -2.41 4.50
CA ASP A 74 4.30 -2.92 4.15
C ASP A 74 4.18 -4.27 3.44
N VAL A 75 3.37 -5.19 3.98
CA VAL A 75 3.13 -6.50 3.35
C VAL A 75 2.55 -6.34 1.95
N VAL A 76 1.59 -5.42 1.77
CA VAL A 76 1.00 -5.12 0.46
C VAL A 76 2.03 -4.50 -0.50
N PHE A 77 2.95 -3.65 -0.03
CA PHE A 77 4.05 -3.14 -0.87
C PHE A 77 4.91 -4.27 -1.43
N PHE A 78 5.36 -5.18 -0.57
CA PHE A 78 6.14 -6.34 -1.01
C PHE A 78 5.33 -7.25 -1.94
N LEU A 79 4.04 -7.45 -1.65
CA LEU A 79 3.14 -8.20 -2.53
C LEU A 79 3.02 -7.56 -3.92
N CYS A 80 2.90 -6.23 -3.99
CA CYS A 80 2.94 -5.47 -5.25
C CYS A 80 4.24 -5.72 -6.02
N LEU A 81 5.40 -5.56 -5.36
CA LEU A 81 6.71 -5.76 -5.97
C LEU A 81 6.89 -7.18 -6.52
N ILE A 82 6.56 -8.19 -5.73
CA ILE A 82 6.61 -9.60 -6.14
C ILE A 82 5.65 -9.85 -7.32
N SER A 83 4.46 -9.26 -7.27
CA SER A 83 3.44 -9.45 -8.30
C SER A 83 3.76 -8.79 -9.64
N PHE A 84 4.68 -7.82 -9.70
CA PHE A 84 5.25 -7.35 -10.97
C PHE A 84 6.08 -8.43 -11.68
N TRP A 85 6.74 -9.30 -10.92
CA TRP A 85 7.51 -10.44 -11.45
C TRP A 85 6.62 -11.66 -11.71
N ARG A 86 5.86 -12.09 -10.71
CA ARG A 86 5.00 -13.28 -10.80
C ARG A 86 3.69 -13.03 -10.07
N SER A 87 2.57 -13.20 -10.78
CA SER A 87 1.23 -12.92 -10.25
C SER A 87 0.39 -14.21 -10.21
N PRO A 88 0.61 -15.14 -9.26
CA PRO A 88 -0.32 -16.26 -9.06
C PRO A 88 -1.70 -15.74 -8.64
N ASP A 89 -2.76 -16.52 -8.87
CA ASP A 89 -4.14 -16.08 -8.63
C ASP A 89 -4.37 -15.55 -7.21
N TRP A 90 -3.80 -16.21 -6.19
CA TRP A 90 -3.92 -15.78 -4.79
C TRP A 90 -3.30 -14.39 -4.56
N SER A 91 -2.22 -14.04 -5.25
CA SER A 91 -1.59 -12.72 -5.07
C SER A 91 -2.43 -11.62 -5.69
N LEU A 92 -3.13 -11.92 -6.79
CA LEU A 92 -4.08 -11.00 -7.42
C LEU A 92 -5.31 -10.77 -6.53
N ASP A 93 -5.81 -11.82 -5.85
CA ASP A 93 -6.89 -11.64 -4.88
C ASP A 93 -6.45 -10.72 -3.73
N LEU A 94 -5.28 -10.97 -3.14
CA LEU A 94 -4.75 -10.14 -2.06
C LEU A 94 -4.48 -8.70 -2.52
N LEU A 95 -3.94 -8.51 -3.72
CA LEU A 95 -3.75 -7.17 -4.29
C LEU A 95 -5.07 -6.43 -4.49
N TYR A 96 -6.13 -7.13 -4.88
CA TYR A 96 -7.43 -6.52 -5.03
C TYR A 96 -8.05 -6.16 -3.66
N PHE A 97 -8.10 -7.11 -2.73
CA PHE A 97 -8.80 -6.91 -1.46
C PHE A 97 -7.99 -6.12 -0.44
N TRP A 98 -6.70 -6.41 -0.26
CA TRP A 98 -5.86 -5.66 0.68
C TRP A 98 -5.26 -4.44 -0.02
N GLY A 99 -4.74 -4.62 -1.23
CA GLY A 99 -4.03 -3.57 -1.95
C GLY A 99 -4.92 -2.47 -2.51
N LEU A 100 -6.07 -2.77 -3.10
CA LEU A 100 -7.01 -1.74 -3.52
C LEU A 100 -8.01 -1.40 -2.42
N ALA A 101 -8.86 -2.34 -2.00
CA ALA A 101 -9.97 -2.00 -1.11
C ALA A 101 -9.49 -1.54 0.28
N GLY A 102 -8.52 -2.24 0.89
CA GLY A 102 -7.90 -1.83 2.16
C GLY A 102 -7.21 -0.46 2.07
N THR A 103 -6.38 -0.25 1.05
CA THR A 103 -5.66 1.02 0.88
C THR A 103 -6.58 2.19 0.55
N VAL A 104 -7.66 1.98 -0.22
CA VAL A 104 -8.69 3.01 -0.45
C VAL A 104 -9.33 3.39 0.89
N GLN A 105 -9.65 2.43 1.75
CA GLN A 105 -10.16 2.72 3.08
C GLN A 105 -9.14 3.54 3.91
N ALA A 106 -7.87 3.16 3.89
CA ALA A 106 -6.81 3.89 4.58
C ALA A 106 -6.65 5.34 4.08
N LEU A 107 -6.80 5.56 2.76
CA LEU A 107 -6.79 6.90 2.18
C LEU A 107 -8.03 7.73 2.54
N LEU A 108 -9.20 7.11 2.69
CA LEU A 108 -10.44 7.82 3.02
C LEU A 108 -10.54 8.17 4.50
N THR A 109 -9.95 7.36 5.38
CA THR A 109 -9.90 7.58 6.83
C THR A 109 -8.46 7.48 7.34
N PRO A 110 -7.58 8.41 6.93
CA PRO A 110 -6.19 8.39 7.32
C PRO A 110 -6.03 8.74 8.80
N ASP A 111 -5.18 7.98 9.49
CA ASP A 111 -4.77 8.25 10.86
C ASP A 111 -3.36 8.86 10.86
N ILE A 112 -3.28 10.17 10.59
CA ILE A 112 -2.02 10.91 10.59
C ILE A 112 -2.13 12.18 11.45
N PRO A 113 -1.10 12.51 12.25
CA PRO A 113 -1.19 13.63 13.20
C PRO A 113 -1.06 15.00 12.53
N ARG A 114 -0.29 15.11 11.44
CA ARG A 114 0.07 16.39 10.81
C ARG A 114 -0.37 16.46 9.36
N GLY A 115 -1.04 17.56 8.99
CA GLY A 115 -1.47 17.83 7.62
C GLY A 115 -0.34 18.32 6.72
N PHE A 116 -0.65 18.54 5.45
CA PHE A 116 0.29 19.10 4.47
C PHE A 116 0.88 20.43 4.95
N PRO A 117 2.19 20.70 4.75
CA PRO A 117 3.20 19.90 4.02
C PRO A 117 4.08 19.05 4.95
N SER A 118 3.51 18.34 5.92
CA SER A 118 4.28 17.46 6.81
C SER A 118 4.89 16.26 6.07
N ARG A 119 5.99 15.71 6.61
CA ARG A 119 6.59 14.47 6.12
C ARG A 119 5.60 13.30 6.22
N GLU A 120 4.85 13.21 7.32
CA GLU A 120 3.85 12.15 7.52
C GLU A 120 2.78 12.18 6.44
N PHE A 121 2.25 13.37 6.14
CA PHE A 121 1.26 13.54 5.08
C PHE A 121 1.82 13.07 3.73
N CYS A 122 2.99 13.57 3.34
CA CYS A 122 3.57 13.25 2.05
C CYS A 122 3.86 11.75 1.91
N LEU A 123 4.48 11.12 2.91
CA LEU A 123 4.81 9.70 2.86
C LEU A 123 3.58 8.80 2.92
N PHE A 124 2.57 9.17 3.73
CA PHE A 124 1.34 8.41 3.83
C PHE A 124 0.61 8.40 2.47
N PHE A 125 0.29 9.57 1.92
CA PHE A 125 -0.48 9.66 0.68
C PHE A 125 0.31 9.19 -0.55
N LEU A 126 1.61 9.48 -0.62
CA LEU A 126 2.44 8.98 -1.71
C LEU A 126 2.57 7.46 -1.64
N GLY A 127 2.86 6.91 -0.47
CA GLY A 127 3.03 5.47 -0.29
C GLY A 127 1.76 4.69 -0.61
N HIS A 128 0.64 5.05 0.03
CA HIS A 128 -0.65 4.39 -0.21
C HIS A 128 -1.15 4.64 -1.65
N GLY A 129 -0.90 5.83 -2.21
CA GLY A 129 -1.20 6.10 -3.61
C GLY A 129 -0.42 5.20 -4.58
N LEU A 130 0.86 4.94 -4.31
CA LEU A 130 1.69 4.03 -5.11
C LEU A 130 1.24 2.58 -5.00
N ILE A 131 0.75 2.13 -3.83
CA ILE A 131 0.13 0.81 -3.69
C ILE A 131 -1.07 0.67 -4.63
N ILE A 132 -2.00 1.62 -4.59
CA ILE A 132 -3.21 1.59 -5.44
C ILE A 132 -2.82 1.65 -6.91
N LEU A 133 -1.85 2.49 -7.27
CA LEU A 133 -1.33 2.60 -8.63
C LEU A 133 -0.72 1.26 -9.10
N GLY A 134 0.14 0.64 -8.29
CA GLY A 134 0.75 -0.65 -8.58
C GLY A 134 -0.28 -1.76 -8.74
N GLY A 135 -1.22 -1.85 -7.81
CA GLY A 135 -2.35 -2.77 -7.89
C GLY A 135 -3.17 -2.56 -9.16
N THR A 136 -3.50 -1.31 -9.50
CA THR A 136 -4.24 -0.97 -10.73
C THR A 136 -3.52 -1.45 -11.98
N VAL A 137 -2.21 -1.20 -12.09
CA VAL A 137 -1.40 -1.64 -13.22
C VAL A 137 -1.38 -3.16 -13.33
N ILE A 138 -1.07 -3.86 -12.23
CA ILE A 138 -0.98 -5.33 -12.21
C ILE A 138 -2.32 -5.97 -12.54
N LEU A 139 -3.39 -5.60 -11.83
CA LEU A 139 -4.72 -6.20 -11.98
C LEU A 139 -5.28 -5.95 -13.38
N THR A 140 -5.03 -4.76 -13.95
CA THR A 140 -5.42 -4.45 -15.34
C THR A 140 -4.66 -5.31 -16.34
N ARG A 141 -3.34 -5.42 -16.20
CA ARG A 141 -2.47 -6.22 -17.09
C ARG A 141 -2.81 -7.71 -17.06
N ARG A 142 -3.23 -8.21 -15.90
CA ARG A 142 -3.61 -9.61 -15.72
C ARG A 142 -5.09 -9.88 -16.02
N GLY A 143 -5.88 -8.86 -16.36
CA GLY A 143 -7.31 -9.01 -16.60
C GLY A 143 -8.06 -9.58 -15.39
N TYR A 144 -7.60 -9.28 -14.19
CA TYR A 144 -8.17 -9.85 -12.96
C TYR A 144 -9.60 -9.36 -12.76
N GLN A 145 -10.47 -10.27 -12.35
CA GLN A 145 -11.84 -10.00 -11.96
C GLN A 145 -12.07 -10.54 -10.57
N ALA A 146 -12.62 -9.72 -9.68
CA ALA A 146 -12.91 -10.13 -8.32
C ALA A 146 -13.96 -11.24 -8.29
N ARG A 147 -13.70 -12.27 -7.47
CA ARG A 147 -14.57 -13.43 -7.29
C ARG A 147 -14.80 -13.67 -5.80
N ALA A 148 -15.94 -14.25 -5.44
CA ALA A 148 -16.25 -14.59 -4.04
C ALA A 148 -15.21 -15.53 -3.41
N SER A 149 -14.64 -16.47 -4.19
CA SER A 149 -13.55 -17.33 -3.72
C SER A 149 -12.28 -16.54 -3.40
N GLY A 150 -12.00 -15.47 -4.15
CA GLY A 150 -10.89 -14.56 -3.86
C GLY A 150 -11.10 -13.77 -2.57
N LEU A 151 -12.32 -13.34 -2.30
CA LEU A 151 -12.67 -12.68 -1.04
C LEU A 151 -12.39 -13.59 0.15
N TRP A 152 -12.82 -14.86 0.08
CA TRP A 152 -12.57 -15.84 1.13
C TRP A 152 -11.07 -16.10 1.34
N ARG A 153 -10.29 -16.22 0.26
CA ARG A 153 -8.83 -16.35 0.36
C ARG A 153 -8.20 -15.13 1.03
N ALA A 154 -8.62 -13.92 0.65
CA ALA A 154 -8.10 -12.69 1.23
C ALA A 154 -8.49 -12.51 2.70
N TRP A 155 -9.70 -12.92 3.07
CA TRP A 155 -10.16 -12.91 4.45
C TRP A 155 -9.41 -13.93 5.31
N LEU A 156 -9.25 -15.18 4.85
CA LEU A 156 -8.49 -16.21 5.55
C LEU A 156 -7.03 -15.81 5.72
N ALA A 157 -6.42 -15.24 4.69
CA ALA A 157 -5.06 -14.70 4.78
C ALA A 157 -4.97 -13.58 5.82
N LEU A 158 -6.03 -12.76 5.98
CA LEU A 158 -6.01 -11.61 6.88
C LEU A 158 -6.10 -12.08 8.32
N VAL A 159 -6.96 -13.07 8.58
CA VAL A 159 -7.04 -13.76 9.86
C VAL A 159 -5.70 -14.42 10.20
N GLY A 160 -5.12 -15.18 9.27
CA GLY A 160 -3.83 -15.83 9.48
C GLY A 160 -2.69 -14.85 9.76
N TYR A 161 -2.62 -13.76 8.99
CA TYR A 161 -1.67 -12.67 9.21
C TYR A 161 -1.90 -11.99 10.58
N THR A 162 -3.14 -11.70 10.95
CA THR A 162 -3.47 -11.06 12.23
C THR A 162 -3.07 -11.94 13.41
N LEU A 163 -3.29 -13.25 13.33
CA LEU A 163 -2.84 -14.19 14.36
C LEU A 163 -1.32 -14.21 14.46
N LEU A 164 -0.62 -14.24 13.32
CA LEU A 164 0.84 -14.25 13.29
C LEU A 164 1.44 -12.96 13.90
N VAL A 165 0.96 -11.80 13.48
CA VAL A 165 1.41 -10.50 14.00
C VAL A 165 0.99 -10.32 15.46
N GLY A 166 -0.23 -10.72 15.84
CA GLY A 166 -0.68 -10.67 17.23
C GLY A 166 0.19 -11.52 18.17
N CYS A 167 0.60 -12.72 17.75
CA CYS A 167 1.56 -13.53 18.51
C CYS A 167 2.94 -12.88 18.62
N LEU A 168 3.43 -12.26 17.55
CA LEU A 168 4.69 -11.53 17.56
C LEU A 168 4.62 -10.37 18.57
N ASP A 169 3.59 -9.55 18.44
CA ASP A 169 3.41 -8.39 19.31
C ASP A 169 3.27 -8.87 20.78
N LEU A 170 2.55 -9.97 21.05
CA LEU A 170 2.34 -10.48 22.42
C LEU A 170 3.64 -10.93 23.07
N THR A 171 4.56 -11.50 22.28
CA THR A 171 5.85 -12.02 22.76
C THR A 171 6.92 -10.93 22.87
N THR A 172 6.81 -9.85 22.09
CA THR A 172 7.80 -8.77 22.01
C THR A 172 7.39 -7.50 22.74
N GLY A 173 6.10 -7.33 23.03
CA GLY A 173 5.51 -6.08 23.53
C GLY A 173 5.39 -4.99 22.46
N TRP A 174 5.50 -5.33 21.17
CA TRP A 174 5.32 -4.40 20.05
C TRP A 174 3.84 -4.18 19.72
N ASN A 175 3.55 -3.33 18.73
CA ASN A 175 2.17 -3.03 18.35
C ASN A 175 2.01 -2.81 16.83
N TYR A 176 2.31 -3.84 16.06
CA TYR A 176 2.04 -3.85 14.63
C TYR A 176 0.54 -4.03 14.36
N GLY A 177 0.00 -3.26 13.41
CA GLY A 177 -1.42 -3.33 13.09
C GLY A 177 -2.38 -2.91 14.21
N TYR A 178 -1.87 -2.27 15.28
CA TYR A 178 -2.67 -1.81 16.43
C TYR A 178 -3.45 -2.93 17.14
N LEU A 179 -2.90 -4.14 17.17
CA LEU A 179 -3.57 -5.30 17.76
C LEU A 179 -3.54 -5.30 19.29
N MET A 180 -2.66 -4.50 19.89
CA MET A 180 -2.56 -4.35 21.34
C MET A 180 -2.61 -2.89 21.79
N ARG A 181 -2.81 -2.70 23.10
CA ARG A 181 -2.93 -1.41 23.77
C ARG A 181 -1.75 -1.15 24.68
#